data_AF-A0A6L3UWK8-F1
#
_entry.id   AF-A0A6L3UWK8-F1
#
_cell.length_a   1.000
_cell.length_b   1.000
_cell.length_c   1.000
_cell.angle_alpha   90.00
_cell.angle_beta   90.00
_cell.angle_gamma   90.00
#
_symmetry.space_group_name_H-M   'P 1'
#
loop_
_entity.id
_entity.type
_entity.pdbx_description
1 polymer ?
#
loop_
_entity_poly.entity_id
_entity_poly.type
_entity_poly.pdbx_seq_one_letter_code
_entity_poly.pdbx_strand_id
1 'polypeptide(L)' 'MEWVKFFELISVICWLGALVQVLRFSKELRNIDKDQELTDEWAKRWKRLLYWVVVLVVSGSIFSGAALILRYMIG' A
#
# COMPACT_ATOMS: atom_id res chain seq x y z
N MET A 1 -10.53 -2.14 -24.16
CA MET A 1 -9.05 -2.12 -24.03
C MET A 1 -8.54 -1.01 -23.11
N GLU A 2 -9.03 0.22 -23.22
CA GLU A 2 -8.58 1.35 -22.36
C GLU A 2 -8.94 1.17 -20.87
N TRP A 3 -10.11 0.59 -20.57
CA TRP A 3 -10.52 0.29 -19.20
C TRP A 3 -9.58 -0.68 -18.47
N VAL A 4 -9.04 -1.69 -19.16
CA VAL A 4 -8.05 -2.63 -18.58
C VAL A 4 -6.78 -1.87 -18.21
N LYS A 5 -6.26 -1.04 -19.12
CA LYS A 5 -5.07 -0.21 -18.88
C LYS A 5 -5.29 0.77 -17.71
N PHE A 6 -6.49 1.34 -17.59
CA PHE A 6 -6.83 2.23 -16.49
C PHE A 6 -6.79 1.52 -15.13
N PHE A 7 -7.39 0.32 -15.03
CA PHE A 7 -7.34 -0.47 -13.80
C PHE A 7 -5.93 -0.98 -13.46
N GLU A 8 -5.15 -1.40 -14.46
CA GLU A 8 -3.74 -1.75 -14.28
C GLU A 8 -2.93 -0.57 -13.75
N LEU A 9 -3.13 0.64 -14.31
CA LEU A 9 -2.45 1.85 -13.85
C LEU A 9 -2.79 2.20 -12.40
N ILE A 10 -4.07 2.16 -12.02
CA ILE A 10 -4.50 2.40 -10.63
C ILE A 10 -3.87 1.38 -9.69
N SER A 11 -3.87 0.10 -10.09
CA SER A 11 -3.25 -0.96 -9.30
C SER A 11 -1.76 -0.67 -9.05
N VAL A 12 -1.00 -0.33 -10.09
CA VAL A 12 0.42 0.02 -9.99
C VAL A 12 0.63 1.21 -9.04
N ILE A 13 -0.18 2.26 -9.14
CA ILE A 13 -0.09 3.43 -8.26
C ILE A 13 -0.35 3.04 -6.79
N CYS A 14 -1.36 2.20 -6.54
CA CYS A 14 -1.64 1.68 -5.19
C CYS A 14 -0.45 0.89 -4.64
N TRP A 15 0.17 0.02 -5.45
CA TRP A 15 1.35 -0.75 -5.04
C TRP A 15 2.56 0.13 -4.74
N LEU A 16 2.85 1.12 -5.61
CA LEU A 16 3.91 2.09 -5.37
C LEU A 16 3.67 2.89 -4.08
N GLY A 17 2.44 3.35 -3.86
CA GLY A 17 2.04 4.04 -2.64
C GLY A 17 2.24 3.18 -1.38
N ALA A 18 1.85 1.90 -1.43
CA ALA A 18 2.07 0.96 -0.34
C ALA A 18 3.57 0.76 -0.07
N LEU A 19 4.37 0.59 -1.11
CA LEU A 19 5.81 0.37 -1.01
C LEU A 19 6.53 1.59 -0.40
N VAL A 20 6.18 2.80 -0.82
CA VAL A 20 6.70 4.04 -0.23
C VAL A 20 6.36 4.13 1.26
N GLN A 21 5.13 3.78 1.66
CA GLN A 21 4.76 3.79 3.07
C GLN A 21 5.52 2.75 3.90
N VAL A 22 5.73 1.55 3.37
CA VAL A 22 6.53 0.50 4.02
C VAL A 22 7.99 0.94 4.17
N LEU A 23 8.59 1.53 3.14
CA LEU A 23 9.96 2.04 3.21
C LEU A 23 10.10 3.17 4.23
N ARG A 24 9.12 4.09 4.27
CA ARG A 24 9.08 5.16 5.26
C ARG A 24 8.98 4.59 6.68
N PHE A 25 8.11 3.61 6.89
CA PHE A 25 7.93 2.93 8.16
C PHE A 25 9.21 2.19 8.61
N SER A 26 9.85 1.46 7.70
CA SER A 26 11.12 0.77 7.97
C SER A 26 12.24 1.76 8.34
N LYS A 27 12.31 2.90 7.66
CA LYS A 27 13.26 3.97 7.99
C LYS A 27 12.96 4.58 9.37
N GLU A 28 11.69 4.80 9.70
CA GLU A 28 11.27 5.31 11.00
C GLU A 28 11.64 4.32 12.12
N LEU A 29 11.35 3.03 11.94
CA LEU A 29 11.75 1.95 12.85
C LEU A 29 13.26 1.88 13.08
N ARG A 30 14.06 2.06 12.02
CA ARG A 30 15.52 2.02 12.11
C ARG A 30 16.11 3.23 12.85
N ASN A 31 15.40 4.36 12.82
CA ASN A 31 15.81 5.60 13.47
C ASN A 31 15.32 5.71 14.93
N ILE A 32 14.50 4.77 15.40
CA ILE A 32 14.18 4.69 16.83
C ILE A 32 15.42 4.17 17.54
N ASP A 33 16.02 5.07 18.32
CA ASP A 33 17.11 4.71 19.22
C ASP A 33 16.59 3.70 20.24
N LYS A 34 17.41 2.71 20.61
CA LYS A 34 16.98 1.63 21.52
C LYS A 34 16.53 2.12 22.90
N ASP A 35 16.89 3.36 23.24
CA ASP A 35 16.59 4.02 24.51
C ASP A 35 15.35 4.93 24.45
N GLN A 36 14.70 5.08 23.28
CA GLN A 36 13.43 5.79 23.20
C GLN A 36 12.28 4.89 23.68
N GLU A 37 11.67 5.25 24.81
CA GLU A 37 10.42 4.65 25.24
C GLU A 37 9.37 4.81 24.12
N LEU A 38 8.82 3.68 23.69
CA LEU A 38 7.71 3.60 22.73
C LEU A 38 6.48 4.29 23.34
N THR A 39 6.37 5.60 23.17
CA THR A 39 5.20 6.34 23.64
C THR A 39 3.96 5.94 22.84
N ASP A 40 2.78 6.06 23.47
CA ASP A 40 1.49 5.74 22.85
C ASP A 40 1.24 6.52 21.55
N GLU A 41 1.83 7.71 21.40
CA GLU A 41 1.75 8.50 20.17
C GLU A 41 2.42 7.81 18.98
N TRP A 42 3.59 7.20 19.19
CA TRP A 42 4.29 6.41 18.16
C TRP A 42 3.47 5.20 17.75
N ALA A 43 2.95 4.45 18.73
CA ALA A 43 2.11 3.29 18.47
C ALA A 43 0.86 3.66 17.65
N LYS A 44 0.19 4.78 17.98
CA LYS A 44 -0.98 5.27 17.25
C LYS A 44 -0.63 5.71 15.82
N ARG A 45 0.51 6.38 15.63
CA ARG A 45 0.99 6.81 14.31
C ARG A 45 1.34 5.62 13.41
N TRP A 46 2.02 4.63 13.97
CA TRP A 46 2.36 3.39 13.29
C TRP A 46 1.14 2.58 12.90
N LYS A 47 0.16 2.44 13.80
CA LYS A 47 -1.11 1.79 13.50
C LYS A 47 -1.84 2.46 12.33
N ARG A 48 -1.82 3.80 12.27
CA ARG A 48 -2.41 4.57 11.17
C ARG A 48 -1.66 4.33 9.85
N LEU A 49 -0.32 4.33 9.86
CA LEU A 49 0.48 4.02 8.67
C LEU A 49 0.21 2.60 8.16
N LEU A 50 0.22 1.61 9.06
CA LEU A 50 -0.09 0.22 8.74
C LEU A 50 -1.48 0.07 8.14
N TYR A 51 -2.48 0.77 8.70
CA TYR A 51 -3.83 0.80 8.15
C TYR A 51 -3.84 1.30 6.69
N TRP A 52 -3.15 2.41 6.40
CA TRP A 52 -3.07 2.93 5.04
C TRP A 52 -2.35 2.00 4.07
N VAL A 53 -1.27 1.33 4.52
CA VAL A 53 -0.59 0.30 3.73
C VAL A 53 -1.56 -0.82 3.38
N VAL A 54 -2.30 -1.34 4.36
CA VAL A 54 -3.29 -2.41 4.13
C VAL A 54 -4.36 -1.95 3.14
N VAL A 55 -4.92 -0.76 3.30
CA VAL A 55 -5.93 -0.21 2.38
C VAL A 55 -5.39 -0.14 0.95
N LEU A 56 -4.15 0.34 0.76
CA LEU A 56 -3.54 0.44 -0.56
C LEU A 56 -3.26 -0.93 -1.19
N VAL A 57 -2.76 -1.89 -0.40
CA VAL A 57 -2.49 -3.26 -0.88
C VAL A 57 -3.79 -3.96 -1.27
N VAL A 58 -4.83 -3.87 -0.44
CA VAL A 58 -6.15 -4.46 -0.72
C VAL A 58 -6.75 -3.83 -1.98
N SER A 59 -6.76 -2.50 -2.07
CA SER A 59 -7.28 -1.79 -3.24
C SER A 59 -6.51 -2.16 -4.50
N GLY A 60 -5.17 -2.15 -4.45
CA GLY A 60 -4.31 -2.52 -5.58
C GLY A 60 -4.54 -3.96 -6.04
N SER A 61 -4.76 -4.88 -5.10
CA SER A 61 -5.07 -6.29 -5.40
C SER A 61 -6.44 -6.44 -6.07
N ILE A 62 -7.47 -5.74 -5.59
CA ILE A 62 -8.81 -5.74 -6.20
C ILE A 62 -8.75 -5.21 -7.63
N PHE A 63 -8.08 -4.08 -7.85
CA PHE A 63 -7.94 -3.49 -9.19
C PHE A 63 -7.15 -4.39 -10.14
N SER A 64 -6.10 -5.06 -9.65
CA SER A 64 -5.35 -6.04 -10.44
C SER A 64 -6.21 -7.24 -10.84
N GLY A 65 -6.97 -7.79 -9.88
CA GLY A 65 -7.90 -8.90 -10.13
C GLY A 65 -8.99 -8.51 -11.13
N ALA A 66 -9.59 -7.33 -10.97
CA ALA A 66 -10.58 -6.81 -11.91
C ALA A 66 -10.00 -6.66 -13.33
N ALA A 67 -8.79 -6.12 -13.45
CA ALA A 67 -8.11 -5.98 -14.73
C ALA A 67 -7.87 -7.34 -15.42
N LEU A 68 -7.43 -8.35 -14.66
CA LEU A 68 -7.23 -9.71 -15.16
C LEU A 68 -8.53 -10.34 -15.66
N ILE A 69 -9.62 -10.23 -14.89
CA ILE A 69 -10.94 -10.75 -15.28
C ILE A 69 -11.43 -10.05 -16.54
N LEU A 70 -11.38 -8.71 -16.59
CA LEU A 70 -11.75 -7.93 -17.77
C LEU A 70 -10.93 -8.32 -19.00
N ARG A 71 -9.63 -8.57 -18.83
CA ARG A 71 -8.75 -9.00 -19.91
C ARG A 71 -9.12 -10.39 -20.42
N TYR A 72 -9.54 -11.30 -19.55
CA TYR A 72 -9.98 -12.65 -19.93
C TYR A 72 -11.38 -12.68 -20.58
N MET A 73 -12.25 -11.72 -20.25
CA MET A 73 -13.60 -11.63 -20.84
C MET A 73 -13.63 -10.90 -22.19
N ILE A 74 -12.67 -10.00 -22.44
CA ILE A 74 -12.63 -9.15 -23.64
C ILE A 74 -11.56 -9.62 -24.64
N GLY A 75 -10.60 -10.43 -24.21
CA GLY A 75 -9.61 -11.10 -25.07
C GLY A 75 -10.16 -12.37 -25.69
#